data_AF-A0A7S9RNL1-F1
#
_entry.id   AF-A0A7S9RNL1-F1
#
_cell.length_a   1.000
_cell.length_b   1.000
_cell.length_c   1.000
_cell.angle_alpha   90.00
_cell.angle_beta   90.00
_cell.angle_gamma   90.00
#
_symmetry.space_group_name_H-M   'P 1'
#
loop_
_entity.id
_entity.type
_entity.pdbx_description
1 polymer ?
#
loop_
_entity_poly.entity_id
_entity_poly.type
_entity_poly.pdbx_seq_one_letter_code
_entity_poly.pdbx_strand_id
1 'polypeptide(L)'
;MNFERLHGWHNALFEYSHSKAYKIKRAKFRDDEMSVVSGHLENRQIHYEALPAERTENEMRNFLNFINKSSKNAYIKSALARLWFVIIHPYDDGNGRMARALAH
;
A
#
# COMPACT_ATOMS: atom_id res chain seq x y z
N MET A 1 8.37 2.32 -12.81
CA MET A 1 7.95 1.52 -11.65
C MET A 1 7.25 0.25 -12.14
N ASN A 2 7.60 -0.92 -11.60
CA ASN A 2 6.96 -2.22 -11.88
C ASN A 2 6.71 -2.98 -10.55
N PHE A 3 6.04 -4.13 -10.59
CA PHE A 3 5.74 -4.90 -9.37
C PHE A 3 6.99 -5.42 -8.67
N GLU A 4 7.97 -5.93 -9.41
CA GLU A 4 9.22 -6.42 -8.84
C GLU A 4 9.93 -5.33 -8.00
N ARG A 5 10.09 -4.13 -8.56
CA ARG A 5 10.70 -3.00 -7.86
C ARG A 5 9.86 -2.56 -6.66
N LEU A 6 8.54 -2.52 -6.81
CA LEU A 6 7.62 -2.16 -5.72
C LEU A 6 7.69 -3.16 -4.56
N HIS A 7 7.72 -4.45 -4.87
CA HIS A 7 7.87 -5.53 -3.88
C HIS A 7 9.26 -5.52 -3.24
N GLY A 8 10.31 -5.23 -4.01
CA GLY A 8 11.66 -5.03 -3.49
C GLY A 8 11.72 -3.88 -2.48
N TRP A 9 11.06 -2.75 -2.78
CA TRP A 9 10.92 -1.63 -1.83
C TRP A 9 10.15 -2.04 -0.57
N HIS A 10 9.03 -2.75 -0.73
CA HIS A 10 8.27 -3.27 0.39
C HIS A 10 9.14 -4.20 1.26
N ASN A 11 9.89 -5.11 0.66
CA ASN A 11 10.76 -6.02 1.39
C ASN A 11 11.84 -5.27 2.20
N ALA A 12 12.52 -4.31 1.57
CA ALA A 12 13.58 -3.53 2.20
C ALA A 12 13.07 -2.69 3.39
N LEU A 13 11.86 -2.12 3.28
CA LEU A 13 11.26 -1.35 4.37
C LEU A 13 10.80 -2.21 5.56
N PHE A 14 10.75 -3.54 5.40
CA PHE A 14 10.29 -4.49 6.40
C PHE A 14 11.41 -5.27 7.10
N GLU A 15 12.68 -5.03 6.77
CA GLU A 15 13.82 -5.68 7.44
C GLU A 15 13.86 -5.44 8.97
N TYR A 16 13.15 -4.42 9.48
CA TYR A 16 13.20 -4.03 10.89
C TYR A 16 11.87 -4.11 11.67
N SER A 17 10.72 -4.38 11.02
CA SER A 17 9.42 -4.42 11.71
C SER A 17 8.88 -5.84 11.82
N HIS A 18 9.36 -6.59 12.83
CA HIS A 18 8.69 -7.81 13.26
C HIS A 18 7.54 -7.45 14.20
N SER A 19 6.29 -7.53 13.73
CA SER A 19 5.18 -7.73 14.65
C SER A 19 5.32 -9.16 15.21
N LYS A 20 5.70 -9.29 16.47
CA LYS A 20 5.93 -10.60 17.13
C LYS A 20 4.69 -11.52 17.14
N ALA A 21 3.51 -11.02 16.75
CA ALA A 21 2.23 -11.70 16.88
C ALA A 21 1.66 -12.30 15.58
N TYR A 22 2.02 -11.82 14.39
CA TYR A 22 1.42 -12.28 13.13
C TYR A 22 2.42 -12.38 11.97
N LYS A 23 2.33 -13.45 11.19
CA LYS A 23 3.18 -13.69 10.02
C LYS A 23 2.71 -12.84 8.85
N ILE A 24 3.36 -11.68 8.65
CA ILE A 24 3.08 -10.76 7.55
C ILE A 24 3.58 -11.34 6.22
N LYS A 25 2.78 -11.27 5.15
CA LYS A 25 3.24 -11.61 3.79
C LYS A 25 4.11 -10.46 3.25
N ARG A 26 5.43 -10.70 3.22
CA ARG A 26 6.38 -9.73 2.65
C ARG A 26 6.41 -9.82 1.14
N ALA A 27 6.72 -8.69 0.50
CA ALA A 27 6.95 -8.59 -0.95
C ALA A 27 5.83 -9.19 -1.83
N LYS A 28 4.61 -9.28 -1.31
CA LYS A 28 3.46 -9.88 -1.98
C LYS A 28 2.21 -9.10 -1.59
N PHE A 29 1.28 -8.92 -2.54
CA PHE A 29 -0.01 -8.36 -2.21
C PHE A 29 -0.81 -9.28 -1.28
N ARG A 30 -1.68 -8.67 -0.48
CA ARG A 30 -2.61 -9.39 0.40
C ARG A 30 -3.61 -10.20 -0.43
N ASP A 31 -4.07 -11.28 0.16
CA ASP A 31 -5.10 -12.17 -0.40
C ASP A 31 -6.34 -12.28 0.50
N ASP A 32 -6.37 -11.52 1.61
CA ASP A 32 -7.46 -11.40 2.57
C ASP A 32 -8.07 -9.99 2.58
N GLU A 33 -9.27 -9.91 3.13
CA GLU A 33 -9.96 -8.64 3.35
C GLU A 33 -9.29 -7.85 4.46
N MET A 34 -9.30 -6.52 4.33
CA MET A 34 -8.63 -5.65 5.29
C MET A 34 -9.43 -4.37 5.49
N SER A 35 -9.56 -3.95 6.74
CA SER A 35 -10.14 -2.65 7.09
C SER A 35 -9.04 -1.69 7.51
N VAL A 36 -9.13 -0.45 7.07
CA VAL A 36 -8.24 0.62 7.51
C VAL A 36 -8.79 1.18 8.80
N VAL A 37 -8.03 0.96 9.87
CA VAL A 37 -8.44 1.25 11.24
C VAL A 37 -7.47 2.21 11.93
N SER A 38 -7.97 2.98 12.88
CA SER A 38 -7.13 3.70 13.85
C SER A 38 -7.46 3.28 15.28
N GLY A 39 -6.52 3.53 16.20
CA GLY A 39 -6.69 3.22 17.61
C GLY A 39 -6.09 1.87 18.00
N HIS A 40 -5.93 1.66 19.32
CA HIS A 40 -5.51 0.38 19.89
C HIS A 40 -6.66 -0.63 19.85
N LEU A 41 -6.37 -1.89 20.16
CA LEU A 41 -7.33 -3.00 20.05
C LEU A 41 -8.70 -2.70 20.70
N GLU A 42 -8.68 -2.00 21.84
CA GLU A 42 -9.87 -1.69 22.63
C GLU A 42 -10.71 -0.52 22.09
N ASN A 43 -10.12 0.37 21.26
CA ASN A 43 -10.78 1.57 20.71
C ASN A 43 -10.57 1.66 19.20
N ARG A 44 -10.81 0.54 18.51
CA ARG A 44 -10.56 0.41 17.08
C ARG A 44 -11.68 1.08 16.29
N GLN A 45 -11.39 2.21 15.66
CA GLN A 45 -12.29 2.87 14.74
C GLN A 45 -11.99 2.41 13.31
N ILE A 46 -12.98 1.86 12.61
CA ILE A 46 -12.89 1.55 11.19
C ILE A 46 -13.17 2.82 10.40
N HIS A 47 -12.20 3.26 9.59
CA HIS A 47 -12.35 4.42 8.70
C HIS A 47 -12.99 4.01 7.37
N TYR A 48 -12.50 2.93 6.79
CA TYR A 48 -13.04 2.36 5.56
C TYR A 48 -12.55 0.91 5.37
N GLU A 49 -13.27 0.15 4.55
CA GLU A 49 -12.82 -1.14 4.05
C GLU A 49 -11.94 -0.95 2.82
N ALA A 50 -10.79 -1.63 2.81
CA ALA A 50 -9.93 -1.64 1.65
C ALA A 50 -10.61 -2.39 0.49
N LEU A 51 -10.11 -2.18 -0.73
CA LEU A 51 -10.60 -2.91 -1.90
C LEU A 51 -10.57 -4.43 -1.68
N PRO A 52 -11.51 -5.21 -2.25
CA PRO A 52 -11.44 -6.67 -2.20
C PRO A 52 -10.08 -7.17 -2.70
N ALA A 53 -9.53 -8.19 -2.05
CA ALA A 53 -8.17 -8.66 -2.30
C ALA A 53 -7.95 -9.03 -3.78
N GLU A 54 -8.95 -9.66 -4.40
CA GLU A 54 -9.00 -10.06 -5.81
C GLU A 54 -8.81 -8.90 -6.79
N ARG A 55 -9.22 -7.69 -6.40
CA ARG A 55 -9.08 -6.48 -7.23
C ARG A 55 -7.73 -5.80 -7.08
N THR A 56 -6.99 -6.12 -6.01
CA THR A 56 -5.75 -5.42 -5.63
C THR A 56 -4.74 -5.42 -6.77
N GLU A 57 -4.47 -6.57 -7.39
CA GLU A 57 -3.44 -6.65 -8.43
C GLU A 57 -3.80 -5.80 -9.65
N ASN A 58 -5.06 -5.85 -10.09
CA ASN A 58 -5.52 -5.09 -11.25
C ASN A 58 -5.47 -3.57 -10.97
N GLU A 59 -5.92 -3.13 -9.80
CA GLU A 59 -5.83 -1.72 -9.42
C GLU A 59 -4.38 -1.27 -9.27
N MET A 60 -3.50 -2.13 -8.77
CA MET A 60 -2.06 -1.85 -8.70
C MET A 60 -1.42 -1.73 -10.09
N ARG A 61 -1.88 -2.49 -11.11
CA ARG A 61 -1.44 -2.29 -12.49
C ARG A 61 -1.85 -0.91 -13.02
N ASN A 62 -3.11 -0.52 -12.80
CA ASN A 62 -3.64 0.79 -13.19
C ASN A 62 -2.85 1.93 -12.52
N PHE A 63 -2.62 1.79 -11.22
CA PHE A 63 -1.82 2.71 -10.42
C PHE A 63 -0.40 2.86 -10.95
N LEU A 64 0.31 1.77 -11.23
CA LEU A 64 1.67 1.84 -11.77
C LEU A 64 1.70 2.44 -13.17
N ASN A 65 0.69 2.15 -14.00
CA ASN A 65 0.54 2.79 -15.31
C ASN A 65 0.37 4.30 -15.17
N PHE A 66 -0.43 4.77 -14.20
CA PHE A 66 -0.55 6.19 -13.87
C PHE A 66 0.79 6.80 -13.42
N ILE A 67 1.51 6.16 -12.50
CA ILE A 67 2.83 6.66 -12.07
C ILE A 67 3.80 6.76 -13.25
N ASN A 68 3.81 5.79 -14.15
CA ASN A 68 4.76 5.76 -15.25
C ASN A 68 4.41 6.76 -16.36
N LYS A 69 3.12 6.98 -16.64
CA LYS A 69 2.69 7.72 -17.84
C LYS A 69 2.07 9.08 -17.58
N SER A 70 1.68 9.39 -16.34
CA SER A 70 1.02 10.66 -16.02
C SER A 70 1.96 11.84 -16.25
N SER A 71 1.49 12.79 -17.09
CA SER A 71 2.13 14.07 -17.43
C SER A 71 1.77 15.21 -16.46
N LYS A 72 1.02 14.89 -15.39
CA LYS A 72 0.68 15.87 -14.34
C LYS A 72 1.94 16.43 -13.68
N ASN A 73 1.81 17.66 -13.17
CA ASN A 73 2.83 18.28 -12.33
C ASN A 73 3.25 17.32 -11.19
N ALA A 74 4.55 17.30 -10.86
CA ALA A 74 5.14 16.37 -9.90
C ALA A 74 4.45 16.40 -8.53
N TYR A 75 4.09 17.57 -8.00
CA TYR A 75 3.41 17.70 -6.71
C TYR A 75 2.01 17.08 -6.73
N ILE A 76 1.24 17.35 -7.78
CA ILE A 76 -0.10 16.78 -7.97
C ILE A 76 -0.01 15.27 -8.14
N LYS A 77 0.94 14.80 -8.95
CA LYS A 77 1.17 13.38 -9.22
C LYS A 77 1.56 12.64 -7.93
N SER A 78 2.43 13.21 -7.12
CA SER A 78 2.83 12.67 -5.81
C SER A 78 1.64 12.58 -4.85
N ALA A 79 0.86 13.66 -4.71
CA ALA A 79 -0.32 13.67 -3.84
C ALA A 79 -1.36 12.61 -4.25
N LEU A 80 -1.66 12.51 -5.55
CA LEU A 80 -2.58 11.51 -6.08
C LEU A 80 -2.04 10.08 -5.91
N ALA A 81 -0.75 9.86 -6.18
CA ALA A 81 -0.13 8.55 -6.03
C ALA A 81 -0.20 8.07 -4.58
N ARG A 82 0.12 8.96 -3.62
CA ARG A 82 0.02 8.66 -2.19
C ARG A 82 -1.41 8.29 -1.78
N LEU A 83 -2.38 9.11 -2.17
CA LEU A 83 -3.79 8.88 -1.82
C LEU A 83 -4.30 7.55 -2.42
N TRP A 84 -4.07 7.34 -3.71
CA TRP A 84 -4.53 6.14 -4.41
C TRP A 84 -3.91 4.87 -3.83
N PHE A 85 -2.62 4.87 -3.53
CA PHE A 85 -1.96 3.72 -2.93
C PHE A 85 -2.54 3.35 -1.56
N VAL A 86 -2.83 4.34 -0.72
CA VAL A 86 -3.44 4.12 0.62
C VAL A 86 -4.87 3.58 0.51
N ILE A 87 -5.62 3.97 -0.52
CA ILE A 87 -6.97 3.44 -0.79
C ILE A 87 -6.91 1.98 -1.27
N ILE A 88 -5.98 1.65 -2.17
CA ILE A 88 -5.80 0.25 -2.61
C ILE A 88 -5.40 -0.65 -1.43
N HIS A 89 -4.52 -0.14 -0.57
CA HIS A 89 -4.01 -0.84 0.60
C HIS A 89 -3.48 -2.25 0.25
N PRO A 90 -2.47 -2.35 -0.64
CA PRO A 90 -2.15 -3.61 -1.30
C PRO A 90 -1.41 -4.65 -0.44
N TYR A 91 -0.86 -4.26 0.72
CA TYR A 91 -0.08 -5.14 1.59
C TYR A 91 -0.78 -5.35 2.94
N ASP A 92 -0.46 -6.43 3.66
CA ASP A 92 -0.99 -6.70 5.01
C ASP A 92 -0.55 -5.63 6.03
N ASP A 93 0.64 -5.05 5.83
CA ASP A 93 1.17 -3.95 6.66
C ASP A 93 2.07 -3.03 5.81
N GLY A 94 2.43 -1.87 6.36
CA GLY A 94 3.47 -0.99 5.84
C GLY A 94 3.04 -0.17 4.64
N ASN A 95 1.75 -0.18 4.30
CA ASN A 95 1.17 0.66 3.27
C ASN A 95 1.47 2.15 3.52
N GLY A 96 1.40 2.60 4.78
CA GLY A 96 1.74 3.98 5.13
C GLY A 96 3.23 4.33 4.90
N ARG A 97 4.15 3.39 5.13
CA ARG A 97 5.60 3.56 4.84
C ARG A 97 5.84 3.62 3.33
N MET A 98 5.25 2.69 2.59
CA MET A 98 5.30 2.66 1.13
C MET A 98 4.72 3.92 0.49
N ALA A 99 3.55 4.38 0.95
CA ALA A 99 2.89 5.57 0.42
C ALA A 99 3.72 6.84 0.60
N ARG A 100 4.49 6.94 1.70
CA ARG A 100 5.45 8.03 1.89
C ARG A 100 6.64 7.92 0.94
N ALA A 101 7.19 6.71 0.77
CA ALA A 101 8.32 6.48 -0.14
C ALA A 101 7.95 6.78 -1.62
N LEU A 102 6.72 6.53 -2.03
CA LEU A 102 6.21 6.82 -3.38
C LEU A 102 5.93 8.31 -3.63
N ALA A 103 5.88 9.13 -2.57
CA ALA A 103 5.58 10.55 -2.66
C ALA A 103 6.84 11.43 -2.83
N HIS A 104 8.02 10.84 -2.76
CA HIS A 104 9.33 11.49 -2.97
C HIS A 104 9.89 11.15 -4.35
#